data_AF-A0A4R9LZ89-F1
#
_entry.id   AF-A0A4R9LZ89-F1
#
_cell.length_a   1.000
_cell.length_b   1.000
_cell.length_c   1.000
_cell.angle_alpha   90.00
_cell.angle_beta   90.00
_cell.angle_gamma   90.00
#
_symmetry.space_group_name_H-M   'P 1'
#
loop_
_entity.id
_entity.type
_entity.pdbx_description
1 polymer ?
#
loop_
_entity_poly.entity_id
_entity_poly.type
_entity_poly.pdbx_seq_one_letter_code
_entity_poly.pdbx_strand_id
1 'polypeptide(L)'
;MNRFIFVREKAIDFLNRICKAHSLNFNEVFSINDALIEEAVVDYFADLIRLKEFHNIEKAKPQKVAAYTSYWVFRRKPIQWISNPDDDLLLRFPNIKFINELFAYTLLINLVFDEKSRFADSNPRYKVFRDLLMYNFMYRQLNSQILELVIVALSTDPNRAFLTETEHSE
;
A
#
# COMPACT_ATOMS: atom_id res chain seq x y z
N MET A 1 -19.95 -0.70 5.95
CA MET A 1 -19.41 -1.19 4.66
C MET A 1 -18.58 -2.43 4.93
N ASN A 2 -18.85 -3.55 4.25
CA ASN A 2 -18.11 -4.79 4.44
C ASN A 2 -16.65 -4.60 3.98
N ARG A 3 -15.66 -4.91 4.83
CA ARG A 3 -14.22 -4.72 4.54
C ARG A 3 -13.78 -5.56 3.34
N PHE A 4 -14.34 -6.77 3.18
CA PHE A 4 -14.09 -7.62 2.02
C PHE A 4 -14.47 -6.88 0.72
N ILE A 5 -15.70 -6.38 0.65
CA ILE A 5 -16.20 -5.63 -0.52
C ILE A 5 -15.29 -4.43 -0.79
N PHE A 6 -14.95 -3.67 0.25
CA PHE A 6 -14.05 -2.52 0.12
C PHE A 6 -12.69 -2.88 -0.50
N VAL A 7 -12.01 -3.92 0.01
CA VAL A 7 -10.68 -4.32 -0.51
C VAL A 7 -10.81 -4.82 -1.94
N ARG A 8 -11.85 -5.62 -2.22
CA ARG A 8 -12.11 -6.18 -3.54
C ARG A 8 -12.37 -5.11 -4.59
N GLU A 9 -13.24 -4.14 -4.30
CA GLU A 9 -13.51 -2.99 -5.17
C GLU A 9 -12.23 -2.20 -5.43
N LYS A 10 -11.42 -1.93 -4.40
CA LYS A 10 -10.14 -1.23 -4.57
C LYS A 10 -9.13 -2.01 -5.40
N ALA A 11 -9.12 -3.34 -5.34
CA ALA A 11 -8.29 -4.18 -6.19
C ALA A 11 -8.72 -4.08 -7.67
N ILE A 12 -10.03 -4.14 -7.93
CA ILE A 12 -10.61 -3.97 -9.27
C ILE A 12 -10.27 -2.58 -9.83
N ASP A 13 -10.51 -1.51 -9.07
CA ASP A 13 -10.19 -0.14 -9.46
C ASP A 13 -8.70 0.06 -9.75
N PHE A 14 -7.84 -0.55 -8.94
CA PHE A 14 -6.39 -0.52 -9.12
C PHE A 14 -5.98 -1.20 -10.43
N LEU A 15 -6.43 -2.44 -10.64
CA LEU A 15 -6.08 -3.22 -11.82
C LEU A 15 -6.65 -2.62 -13.11
N ASN A 16 -7.88 -2.07 -13.08
CA ASN A 16 -8.44 -1.35 -14.22
C ASN A 16 -7.57 -0.16 -14.65
N ARG A 17 -7.02 0.59 -13.69
CA ARG A 17 -6.09 1.69 -13.97
C ARG A 17 -4.79 1.20 -14.59
N ILE A 18 -4.20 0.13 -14.05
CA ILE A 18 -2.98 -0.49 -14.59
C ILE A 18 -3.21 -1.03 -16.00
N CYS A 19 -4.30 -1.77 -16.21
CA CYS A 19 -4.65 -2.34 -17.51
C CYS A 19 -4.85 -1.25 -18.56
N LYS A 20 -5.56 -0.16 -18.21
CA LYS A 20 -5.72 1.00 -19.09
C LYS A 20 -4.39 1.68 -19.42
N ALA A 21 -3.51 1.85 -18.43
CA ALA A 21 -2.22 2.52 -18.60
C ALA A 21 -1.23 1.74 -19.47
N HIS A 22 -1.31 0.41 -19.47
CA HIS A 22 -0.38 -0.48 -20.18
C HIS A 22 -1.02 -1.27 -21.33
N SER A 23 -2.27 -0.93 -21.70
CA SER A 23 -3.04 -1.59 -22.77
C SER A 23 -3.17 -3.10 -22.59
N LEU A 24 -3.46 -3.54 -21.36
CA LEU A 24 -3.67 -4.95 -21.00
C LEU A 24 -5.16 -5.29 -20.90
N ASN A 25 -5.51 -6.55 -21.14
CA ASN A 25 -6.85 -7.07 -20.82
C ASN A 25 -6.85 -7.66 -19.40
N PHE A 26 -7.63 -7.05 -18.50
CA PHE A 26 -7.73 -7.49 -17.10
C PHE A 26 -8.00 -8.99 -16.98
N ASN A 27 -8.99 -9.51 -17.71
CA ASN A 27 -9.49 -10.88 -17.56
C ASN A 27 -8.54 -11.94 -18.15
N GLU A 28 -7.52 -11.51 -18.90
CA GLU A 28 -6.51 -12.42 -19.50
C GLU A 28 -5.22 -12.47 -18.67
N VAL A 29 -4.95 -11.42 -17.90
CA VAL A 29 -3.69 -11.24 -17.18
C VAL A 29 -3.85 -11.50 -15.69
N PHE A 30 -4.94 -11.03 -15.08
CA PHE A 30 -5.12 -11.03 -13.63
C PHE A 30 -6.42 -11.69 -13.20
N SER A 31 -6.35 -12.42 -12.09
CA SER A 31 -7.51 -12.82 -11.30
C SER A 31 -7.39 -12.28 -9.89
N ILE A 32 -8.53 -12.02 -9.25
CA ILE A 32 -8.59 -11.64 -7.84
C ILE A 32 -9.07 -12.88 -7.07
N ASN A 33 -8.23 -13.37 -6.17
CA ASN A 33 -8.58 -14.49 -5.32
C ASN A 33 -9.34 -13.98 -4.07
N ASP A 34 -10.65 -14.17 -4.09
CA ASP A 34 -11.55 -13.71 -3.03
C ASP A 34 -11.22 -14.38 -1.67
N ALA A 35 -10.80 -15.64 -1.65
CA ALA A 35 -10.41 -16.33 -0.41
C ALA A 35 -9.18 -15.67 0.25
N LEU A 36 -8.20 -15.22 -0.54
CA LEU A 36 -7.05 -14.49 -0.01
C LEU A 36 -7.42 -13.10 0.54
N ILE A 37 -8.47 -12.48 0.00
CA ILE A 37 -9.04 -11.25 0.58
C ILE A 37 -9.74 -11.56 1.89
N GLU A 38 -10.54 -12.63 1.94
CA GLU A 38 -11.21 -13.07 3.18
C GLU A 38 -10.20 -13.35 4.29
N GLU A 39 -9.13 -14.10 3.99
CA GLU A 39 -8.03 -14.35 4.93
C GLU A 39 -7.38 -13.04 5.41
N ALA A 40 -7.09 -12.10 4.49
CA ALA A 40 -6.53 -10.80 4.87
C ALA A 40 -7.45 -10.00 5.80
N VAL A 41 -8.77 -10.09 5.57
CA VAL A 41 -9.78 -9.43 6.41
C VAL A 41 -9.86 -10.09 7.78
N VAL A 42 -9.82 -11.42 7.85
CA VAL A 42 -9.80 -12.18 9.11
C VAL A 42 -8.55 -11.83 9.92
N ASP A 43 -7.37 -11.85 9.31
CA ASP A 43 -6.13 -11.49 9.99
C ASP A 43 -6.14 -10.04 10.51
N TYR A 44 -6.66 -9.11 9.69
CA TYR A 44 -6.86 -7.73 10.08
C TYR A 44 -7.73 -7.61 11.34
N PHE A 45 -8.87 -8.33 11.39
CA PHE A 45 -9.75 -8.29 12.56
C PHE A 45 -9.11 -8.98 13.77
N ALA A 46 -8.39 -10.08 13.58
CA ALA A 46 -7.67 -10.78 14.65
C ALA A 46 -6.58 -9.90 15.28
N ASP A 47 -5.81 -9.15 14.47
CA ASP A 47 -4.87 -8.14 14.97
C ASP A 47 -5.60 -7.01 15.70
N LEU A 48 -6.69 -6.51 15.12
CA LEU A 48 -7.44 -5.40 15.70
C LEU A 48 -8.04 -5.74 17.07
N ILE A 49 -8.59 -6.94 17.23
CA ILE A 49 -9.12 -7.43 18.52
C ILE A 49 -8.00 -7.50 19.56
N ARG A 50 -6.88 -8.14 19.23
CA ARG A 50 -5.71 -8.22 20.13
C ARG A 50 -5.21 -6.84 20.56
N LEU A 51 -5.18 -5.87 19.66
CA LEU A 51 -4.79 -4.50 19.97
C LEU A 51 -5.79 -3.78 20.88
N LYS A 52 -7.09 -3.98 20.65
CA LYS A 52 -8.14 -3.38 21.49
C LYS A 52 -8.08 -3.92 22.91
N GLU A 53 -7.90 -5.23 23.06
CA GLU A 53 -7.76 -5.90 24.35
C GLU A 53 -6.50 -5.45 25.08
N PHE A 54 -5.35 -5.42 24.39
CA PHE A 54 -4.08 -5.06 25.01
C PHE A 54 -3.97 -3.59 25.42
N HIS A 55 -4.55 -2.67 24.63
CA HIS A 55 -4.46 -1.22 24.86
C HIS A 55 -5.72 -0.59 25.44
N ASN A 56 -6.76 -1.39 25.74
CA ASN A 56 -8.08 -0.94 26.17
C ASN A 56 -8.69 0.15 25.25
N ILE A 57 -8.60 -0.06 23.93
CA ILE A 57 -9.05 0.90 22.91
C ILE A 57 -10.46 0.53 22.42
N GLU A 58 -11.40 1.46 22.50
CA GLU A 58 -12.76 1.24 21.99
C GLU A 58 -12.82 1.28 20.44
N LYS A 59 -12.15 2.26 19.83
CA LYS A 59 -12.09 2.47 18.37
C LYS A 59 -10.65 2.64 17.88
N ALA A 60 -10.25 1.86 16.89
CA ALA A 60 -8.93 2.03 16.28
C ALA A 60 -8.87 3.34 15.50
N LYS A 61 -7.75 4.04 15.65
CA LYS A 61 -7.48 5.28 14.90
C LYS A 61 -7.36 4.99 13.39
N PRO A 62 -7.69 5.95 12.51
CA PRO A 62 -7.60 5.76 11.06
C PRO A 62 -6.22 5.30 10.56
N GLN A 63 -5.13 5.74 11.20
CA GLN A 63 -3.76 5.34 10.84
C GLN A 63 -3.56 3.84 11.03
N LYS A 64 -4.04 3.28 12.16
CA LYS A 64 -4.03 1.83 12.42
C LYS A 64 -4.87 1.10 11.38
N VAL A 65 -6.07 1.60 11.09
CA VAL A 65 -6.94 0.99 10.09
C VAL A 65 -6.24 0.90 8.73
N ALA A 66 -5.63 1.99 8.27
CA ALA A 66 -4.90 2.05 7.00
C ALA A 66 -3.69 1.10 6.99
N ALA A 67 -2.83 1.19 8.01
CA ALA A 67 -1.62 0.38 8.12
C ALA A 67 -1.91 -1.12 8.13
N TYR A 68 -2.86 -1.57 8.96
CA TYR A 68 -3.15 -2.99 9.12
C TYR A 68 -3.91 -3.55 7.91
N THR A 69 -4.84 -2.78 7.32
CA THR A 69 -5.53 -3.21 6.09
C THR A 69 -4.53 -3.43 4.96
N SER A 70 -3.66 -2.45 4.69
CA SER A 70 -2.68 -2.56 3.61
C SER A 70 -1.63 -3.62 3.88
N TYR A 71 -1.21 -3.80 5.13
CA TYR A 71 -0.26 -4.84 5.52
C TYR A 71 -0.80 -6.25 5.24
N TRP A 72 -2.03 -6.56 5.64
CA TRP A 72 -2.57 -7.91 5.45
C TRP A 72 -2.84 -8.24 3.98
N VAL A 73 -3.24 -7.23 3.19
CA VAL A 73 -3.31 -7.35 1.72
C VAL A 73 -1.92 -7.63 1.12
N PHE A 74 -0.89 -6.88 1.55
CA PHE A 74 0.50 -7.12 1.14
C PHE A 74 0.98 -8.53 1.48
N ARG A 75 0.62 -9.05 2.66
CA ARG A 75 1.01 -10.39 3.12
C ARG A 75 0.29 -11.51 2.37
N ARG A 76 -1.01 -11.37 2.11
CA ARG A 76 -1.84 -12.43 1.49
C ARG A 76 -1.77 -12.45 -0.03
N LYS A 77 -1.39 -11.33 -0.67
CA LYS A 77 -1.20 -11.22 -2.12
C LYS A 77 -2.42 -11.69 -2.94
N PRO A 78 -3.59 -11.04 -2.79
CA PRO A 78 -4.83 -11.51 -3.40
C PRO A 78 -4.90 -11.43 -4.93
N ILE A 79 -4.05 -10.62 -5.57
CA ILE A 79 -3.98 -10.53 -7.03
C ILE A 79 -3.11 -11.67 -7.54
N GLN A 80 -3.65 -12.47 -8.44
CA GLN A 80 -3.01 -13.65 -9.01
C GLN A 80 -2.85 -13.49 -10.53
N TRP A 81 -1.81 -14.09 -11.08
CA TRP A 81 -1.60 -14.14 -12.53
C TRP A 81 -2.46 -15.24 -13.14
N ILE A 82 -3.20 -14.92 -14.20
CA ILE A 82 -3.85 -15.94 -15.06
C ILE A 82 -2.82 -16.48 -16.05
N SER A 83 -2.03 -15.58 -16.62
CA SER A 83 -0.92 -15.87 -17.51
C SER A 83 0.33 -15.17 -17.00
N ASN A 84 1.49 -15.82 -17.13
CA ASN A 84 2.75 -15.18 -16.76
C ASN A 84 3.01 -13.99 -17.69
N PRO A 85 3.54 -12.87 -17.16
CA PRO A 85 3.88 -11.72 -18.00
C PRO A 85 4.98 -12.12 -18.99
N ASP A 86 4.83 -11.72 -20.25
CA ASP A 86 5.85 -11.90 -21.27
C ASP A 86 7.01 -10.90 -21.10
N ASP A 87 8.12 -11.15 -21.79
CA ASP A 87 9.33 -10.33 -21.69
C ASP A 87 9.09 -8.88 -22.15
N ASP A 88 8.19 -8.66 -23.12
CA ASP A 88 7.83 -7.33 -23.59
C ASP A 88 7.09 -6.52 -22.52
N LEU A 89 6.15 -7.15 -21.80
CA LEU A 89 5.45 -6.55 -20.69
C LEU A 89 6.40 -6.26 -19.52
N LEU A 90 7.33 -7.18 -19.23
CA LEU A 90 8.36 -6.96 -18.21
C LEU A 90 9.33 -5.84 -18.59
N LEU A 91 9.63 -5.64 -19.87
CA LEU A 91 10.46 -4.52 -20.34
C LEU A 91 9.72 -3.18 -20.23
N ARG A 92 8.44 -3.13 -20.63
CA ARG A 92 7.61 -1.92 -20.58
C ARG A 92 7.18 -1.55 -19.17
N PHE A 93 6.94 -2.54 -18.31
CA PHE A 93 6.53 -2.34 -16.93
C PHE A 93 7.26 -3.32 -15.97
N PRO A 94 8.54 -3.06 -15.65
CA PRO A 94 9.37 -3.98 -14.84
C PRO A 94 8.82 -4.28 -13.45
N ASN A 95 8.06 -3.33 -12.88
CA ASN A 95 7.49 -3.46 -11.54
C ASN A 95 6.18 -4.26 -11.52
N ILE A 96 5.66 -4.70 -12.68
CA ILE A 96 4.41 -5.47 -12.74
C ILE A 96 4.51 -6.79 -11.95
N LYS A 97 5.71 -7.38 -11.86
CA LYS A 97 5.97 -8.57 -11.03
C LYS A 97 5.68 -8.35 -9.54
N PHE A 98 5.63 -7.10 -9.09
CA PHE A 98 5.31 -6.66 -7.73
C PHE A 98 3.86 -6.12 -7.63
N ILE A 99 2.92 -6.68 -8.40
CA ILE A 99 1.55 -6.15 -8.51
C ILE A 99 0.83 -6.05 -7.16
N ASN A 100 1.07 -7.00 -6.25
CA ASN A 100 0.45 -7.00 -4.93
C ASN A 100 1.07 -5.95 -4.00
N GLU A 101 2.38 -5.76 -4.09
CA GLU A 101 3.12 -4.72 -3.37
C GLU A 101 2.69 -3.33 -3.85
N LEU A 102 2.57 -3.13 -5.16
CA LEU A 102 2.01 -1.92 -5.78
C LEU A 102 0.58 -1.67 -5.30
N PHE A 103 -0.26 -2.71 -5.29
CA PHE A 103 -1.64 -2.60 -4.82
C PHE A 103 -1.71 -2.20 -3.34
N ALA A 104 -0.97 -2.88 -2.46
CA ALA A 104 -0.95 -2.59 -1.03
C ALA A 104 -0.43 -1.18 -0.74
N TYR A 105 0.62 -0.73 -1.46
CA TYR A 105 1.09 0.64 -1.43
C TYR A 105 -0.04 1.62 -1.85
N THR A 106 -0.67 1.40 -3.01
CA THR A 106 -1.74 2.28 -3.48
C THR A 106 -2.92 2.32 -2.52
N LEU A 107 -3.28 1.18 -1.93
CA LEU A 107 -4.32 1.07 -0.91
C LEU A 107 -3.97 1.90 0.33
N LEU A 108 -2.73 1.81 0.83
CA LEU A 108 -2.25 2.59 1.96
C LEU A 108 -2.37 4.09 1.69
N ILE A 109 -1.84 4.55 0.56
CA ILE A 109 -1.85 5.98 0.22
C ILE A 109 -3.28 6.48 0.05
N ASN A 110 -4.18 5.72 -0.59
CA ASN A 110 -5.59 6.09 -0.74
C ASN A 110 -6.35 6.16 0.60
N LEU A 111 -5.90 5.41 1.61
CA LEU A 111 -6.50 5.42 2.96
C LEU A 111 -5.95 6.53 3.85
N VAL A 112 -4.74 7.01 3.56
CA VAL A 112 -4.03 8.01 4.38
C VAL A 112 -4.18 9.43 3.82
N PHE A 113 -4.13 9.58 2.50
CA PHE A 113 -4.11 10.87 1.82
C PHE A 113 -5.37 11.05 0.97
N ASP A 114 -5.89 12.29 0.95
CA ASP A 114 -6.95 12.66 0.01
C ASP A 114 -6.39 12.63 -1.43
N GLU A 115 -7.17 12.07 -2.35
CA GLU A 115 -6.78 11.90 -3.74
C GLU A 115 -6.47 13.23 -4.41
N LYS A 116 -7.22 14.29 -4.08
CA LYS A 116 -7.08 15.63 -4.67
C LYS A 116 -5.78 16.32 -4.27
N SER A 117 -5.34 16.16 -3.02
CA SER A 117 -4.13 16.83 -2.52
C SER A 117 -2.85 16.19 -3.06
N ARG A 118 -2.85 14.89 -3.37
CA ARG A 118 -1.68 14.18 -3.93
C ARG A 118 -1.26 14.65 -5.32
N PHE A 119 -2.22 14.93 -6.20
CA PHE A 119 -1.94 15.34 -7.57
C PHE A 119 -1.50 16.81 -7.67
N ALA A 120 -1.76 17.59 -6.62
CA ALA A 120 -1.33 18.98 -6.52
C ALA A 120 0.04 19.15 -5.83
N ASP A 121 0.61 18.08 -5.26
CA ASP A 121 1.84 18.16 -4.46
C ASP A 121 3.09 18.21 -5.34
N SER A 122 3.72 19.38 -5.39
CA SER A 122 5.00 19.64 -6.08
C SER A 122 6.22 19.43 -5.18
N ASN A 123 6.03 18.96 -3.94
CA ASN A 123 7.13 18.79 -2.98
C ASN A 123 8.09 17.67 -3.40
N PRO A 124 9.37 17.97 -3.68
CA PRO A 124 10.35 16.96 -4.07
C PRO A 124 10.58 15.91 -2.97
N ARG A 125 10.38 16.27 -1.69
CA ARG A 125 10.50 15.32 -0.57
C ARG A 125 9.38 14.28 -0.57
N TYR A 126 8.18 14.63 -1.02
CA TYR A 126 7.09 13.67 -1.15
C TYR A 126 7.39 12.61 -2.21
N LYS A 127 8.02 13.02 -3.33
CA LYS A 127 8.52 12.08 -4.34
C LYS A 127 9.54 11.10 -3.74
N VAL A 128 10.54 11.60 -3.03
CA VAL A 128 11.55 10.76 -2.36
C VAL A 128 10.90 9.79 -1.36
N PHE A 129 9.98 10.30 -0.53
CA PHE A 129 9.22 9.48 0.42
C PHE A 129 8.45 8.36 -0.27
N ARG A 130 7.67 8.68 -1.33
CA ARG A 130 6.93 7.69 -2.11
C ARG A 130 7.86 6.61 -2.66
N ASP A 131 8.96 7.02 -3.27
CA ASP A 131 9.86 6.10 -3.95
C ASP A 131 10.53 5.16 -2.93
N LEU A 132 10.90 5.67 -1.75
CA LEU A 132 11.39 4.86 -0.62
C LEU A 132 10.32 3.93 -0.03
N LEU A 133 9.09 4.41 0.16
CA LEU A 133 8.01 3.60 0.70
C LEU A 133 7.68 2.44 -0.27
N MET A 134 7.61 2.72 -1.56
CA MET A 134 7.44 1.69 -2.59
C MET A 134 8.59 0.67 -2.58
N TYR A 135 9.83 1.15 -2.51
CA TYR A 135 11.00 0.27 -2.39
C TYR A 135 10.90 -0.66 -1.18
N ASN A 136 10.41 -0.16 -0.04
CA ASN A 136 10.19 -0.99 1.15
C ASN A 136 9.14 -2.08 0.91
N PHE A 137 8.04 -1.77 0.22
CA PHE A 137 7.05 -2.78 -0.15
C PHE A 137 7.63 -3.88 -1.04
N MET A 138 8.51 -3.53 -1.99
CA MET A 138 9.07 -4.50 -2.94
C MET A 138 10.20 -5.36 -2.36
N TYR A 139 11.04 -4.80 -1.48
CA TYR A 139 12.34 -5.40 -1.14
C TYR A 139 12.64 -5.52 0.35
N ARG A 140 11.77 -5.07 1.25
CA ARG A 140 12.04 -5.05 2.70
C ARG A 140 11.00 -5.84 3.50
N GLN A 141 11.37 -6.20 4.72
CA GLN A 141 10.44 -6.74 5.70
C GLN A 141 9.61 -5.59 6.29
N LEU A 142 8.35 -5.52 5.90
CA LEU A 142 7.36 -4.62 6.48
C LEU A 142 6.49 -5.36 7.49
N ASN A 143 6.06 -4.63 8.52
CA ASN A 143 4.97 -5.04 9.39
C ASN A 143 3.98 -3.88 9.57
N SER A 144 2.78 -4.19 10.09
CA SER A 144 1.72 -3.20 10.28
C SER A 144 2.12 -2.05 11.21
N GLN A 145 2.96 -2.30 12.22
CA GLN A 145 3.44 -1.29 13.16
C GLN A 145 4.39 -0.28 12.51
N ILE A 146 5.27 -0.73 11.61
CA ILE A 146 6.16 0.15 10.83
C ILE A 146 5.31 1.07 9.94
N LEU A 147 4.29 0.53 9.26
CA LEU A 147 3.39 1.34 8.44
C LEU A 147 2.61 2.35 9.29
N GLU A 148 2.14 1.95 10.47
CA GLU A 148 1.48 2.87 11.41
C GLU A 148 2.43 4.00 11.83
N LEU A 149 3.67 3.68 12.20
CA LEU A 149 4.68 4.66 12.58
C LEU A 149 4.96 5.65 11.46
N VAL A 150 5.10 5.17 10.22
CA VAL A 150 5.30 6.03 9.03
C VAL A 150 4.13 6.99 8.85
N ILE A 151 2.89 6.51 8.96
CA ILE A 151 1.70 7.36 8.82
C ILE A 151 1.64 8.41 9.93
N VAL A 152 1.93 8.02 11.17
CA VAL A 152 1.95 8.95 12.31
C VAL A 152 3.05 10.00 12.12
N ALA A 153 4.24 9.59 11.67
CA ALA A 153 5.35 10.51 11.40
C ALA A 153 4.99 11.55 10.33
N LEU A 154 4.29 11.17 9.27
CA LEU A 154 3.79 12.11 8.25
C LEU A 154 2.80 13.15 8.81
N SER A 155 2.04 12.77 9.84
CA SER A 155 1.07 13.65 10.51
C SER A 155 1.65 14.44 11.68
N THR A 156 2.91 14.19 12.04
CA THR A 156 3.59 14.86 13.14
C THR A 156 4.43 15.99 12.57
N ASP A 157 4.16 17.24 12.97
CA ASP A 157 5.00 18.39 12.62
C ASP A 157 5.87 18.78 13.82
N PRO A 158 7.19 18.52 13.79
CA PRO A 158 8.07 18.84 14.91
C PRO A 158 8.95 20.07 14.63
N ASN A 159 8.55 21.08 13.84
CA ASN A 159 9.31 22.35 13.66
C ASN A 159 10.85 22.21 13.36
N ARG A 160 11.34 21.08 12.83
CA ARG A 160 12.78 20.78 12.76
C ARG A 160 13.31 20.94 11.35
N ALA A 161 14.29 21.83 11.19
CA ALA A 161 15.28 21.67 10.13
C ALA A 161 15.84 20.24 10.25
N PHE A 162 15.52 19.40 9.28
CA PHE A 162 16.24 18.13 9.09
C PHE A 162 17.71 18.48 8.93
N LEU A 163 18.60 17.62 9.46
CA LEU A 163 20.05 17.74 9.29
C LEU A 163 20.32 18.13 7.83
N THR A 164 20.70 19.39 7.61
CA THR A 164 21.27 19.81 6.34
C THR A 164 22.47 18.89 6.16
N GLU A 165 22.54 18.21 5.01
CA GLU A 165 23.73 17.48 4.61
C GLU A 165 24.92 18.37 4.96
N THR A 166 25.69 17.99 5.98
CA THR A 166 26.98 18.60 6.23
C THR A 166 27.73 18.40 4.93
N GLU A 167 27.99 19.51 4.23
CA GLU A 167 28.98 19.60 3.18
C GLU A 167 30.19 18.81 3.66
N HIS A 168 30.40 17.62 3.12
CA HIS A 168 31.66 16.91 3.28
C HIS A 168 32.67 17.66 2.42
N SER A 169 33.10 18.80 2.95
CA SER A 169 34.31 19.51 2.57
C SER A 169 35.46 18.86 3.33
N GLU A 170 36.02 17.80 2.76
CA GLU A 170 37.43 17.42 2.95
C GLU A 170 38.03 17.01 1.60
#